data_AF-A0A7V0JIC3-F1
#
_entry.id   AF-A0A7V0JIC3-F1
#
_cell.length_a   1.000
_cell.length_b   1.000
_cell.length_c   1.000
_cell.angle_alpha   90.00
_cell.angle_beta   90.00
_cell.angle_gamma   90.00
#
_symmetry.space_group_name_H-M   'P 1'
#
loop_
_entity.id
_entity.type
_entity.pdbx_description
1 polymer ?
#
loop_
_entity_poly.entity_id
_entity_poly.type
_entity_poly.pdbx_seq_one_letter_code
_entity_poly.pdbx_strand_id
1 'polypeptide(L)' 'IQKAYDAIAELRKSLDMDRGREVAESLNKLYAFLGHQLTLANLNNDTEVLDSVITVVTDMRGTWIEAFQKESGAVD' A
#
# COMPACT_ATOMS: atom_id res chain seq x y z
N ILE A 1 -3.69 14.32 5.78
CA ILE A 1 -2.49 13.57 5.35
C ILE A 1 -1.89 12.68 6.43
N GLN A 2 -1.57 13.18 7.64
CA GLN A 2 -0.86 12.39 8.67
C GLN A 2 -1.44 11.00 8.91
N LYS A 3 -2.76 10.87 9.09
CA LYS A 3 -3.42 9.57 9.28
C LYS A 3 -3.17 8.57 8.13
N ALA A 4 -3.11 9.04 6.89
CA ALA A 4 -2.83 8.19 5.72
C ALA A 4 -1.36 7.75 5.71
N TYR A 5 -0.45 8.64 6.07
CA TYR A 5 0.96 8.31 6.24
C TYR A 5 1.16 7.23 7.31
N ASP A 6 0.52 7.41 8.47
CA ASP A 6 0.60 6.45 9.58
C ASP A 6 0.07 5.07 9.15
N ALA A 7 -1.07 5.02 8.45
CA ALA A 7 -1.61 3.76 7.94
C ALA A 7 -0.65 3.04 6.98
N ILE A 8 -0.04 3.76 6.04
CA ILE A 8 0.94 3.17 5.10
C ILE A 8 2.20 2.72 5.84
N ALA A 9 2.64 3.48 6.85
CA ALA A 9 3.78 3.11 7.68
C ALA A 9 3.51 1.83 8.49
N GLU A 10 2.31 1.68 9.05
CA GLU A 10 1.93 0.44 9.75
C GLU A 10 1.84 -0.76 8.80
N LEU A 11 1.28 -0.60 7.59
CA LEU A 11 1.31 -1.66 6.56
C LEU A 11 2.73 -2.08 6.19
N ARG A 12 3.66 -1.13 6.12
CA ARG A 12 5.07 -1.43 5.85
C ARG A 12 5.74 -2.16 6.99
N LYS A 13 5.44 -1.78 8.24
CA LYS A 13 5.98 -2.43 9.44
C LYS A 13 5.46 -3.86 9.63
N SER A 14 4.27 -4.17 9.12
CA SER A 14 3.67 -5.50 9.24
C SER A 14 4.17 -6.51 8.20
N LEU A 15 5.04 -6.10 7.28
CA LEU A 15 5.62 -7.01 6.29
C LEU A 15 6.55 -8.04 6.94
N ASP A 16 6.25 -9.32 6.71
CA ASP A 16 7.15 -10.42 7.02
C ASP A 16 8.16 -10.57 5.88
N MET A 17 9.36 -10.01 6.08
CA MET A 17 10.42 -10.01 5.08
C MET A 17 10.99 -11.42 4.83
N ASP A 18 10.95 -12.31 5.82
CA ASP A 18 11.50 -13.67 5.71
C ASP A 18 10.56 -14.58 4.92
N ARG A 19 9.27 -14.58 5.25
CA ARG A 19 8.27 -15.41 4.56
C ARG A 19 7.84 -14.80 3.24
N GLY A 20 7.69 -13.48 3.18
CA GLY A 20 7.17 -12.77 2.02
C GLY A 20 8.19 -12.58 0.89
N ARG A 21 9.51 -12.65 1.19
CA ARG A 21 10.61 -12.59 0.22
C ARG A 21 10.40 -11.46 -0.82
N GLU A 22 10.38 -11.81 -2.11
CA GLU A 22 10.24 -10.85 -3.23
C GLU A 22 8.95 -10.02 -3.18
N VAL A 23 7.85 -10.60 -2.70
CA VAL A 23 6.57 -9.88 -2.56
C VAL A 23 6.68 -8.84 -1.44
N ALA A 24 7.24 -9.22 -0.28
CA ALA A 24 7.45 -8.28 0.82
C ALA A 24 8.42 -7.16 0.43
N GLU A 25 9.50 -7.47 -0.32
CA GLU A 25 10.41 -6.45 -0.84
C GLU A 25 9.73 -5.45 -1.77
N SER A 26 8.87 -5.95 -2.67
CA SER A 26 8.11 -5.13 -3.61
C SER A 26 7.12 -4.22 -2.89
N LEU A 27 6.37 -4.76 -1.92
CA LEU A 27 5.46 -3.99 -1.08
C LEU A 27 6.19 -2.96 -0.21
N ASN A 28 7.35 -3.31 0.36
CA ASN A 28 8.17 -2.39 1.14
C ASN A 28 8.60 -1.17 0.32
N LYS A 29 9.04 -1.39 -0.93
CA LYS A 29 9.40 -0.30 -1.88
C LYS A 29 8.19 0.55 -2.23
N LEU A 30 7.05 -0.08 -2.51
CA LEU A 30 5.81 0.61 -2.84
C LEU A 30 5.31 1.49 -1.67
N TYR A 31 5.27 0.96 -0.45
CA TYR A 31 4.84 1.72 0.73
C TYR A 31 5.80 2.86 1.06
N ALA A 32 7.11 2.66 0.87
CA ALA A 32 8.09 3.74 1.00
C ALA A 32 7.82 4.87 -0.01
N PHE A 33 7.56 4.52 -1.26
CA PHE A 33 7.21 5.47 -2.31
C PHE A 33 5.92 6.23 -1.99
N LEU A 34 4.85 5.54 -1.60
CA LEU A 34 3.57 6.18 -1.25
C LEU A 34 3.70 7.13 -0.05
N GLY A 35 4.47 6.75 0.99
CA GLY A 35 4.77 7.63 2.11
C GLY A 35 5.53 8.91 1.69
N HIS A 36 6.44 8.79 0.73
CA HIS A 36 7.14 9.94 0.14
C HIS A 36 6.18 10.83 -0.66
N GLN A 37 5.32 10.25 -1.50
CA GLN A 37 4.33 11.00 -2.28
C GLN A 37 3.36 11.78 -1.38
N LEU A 38 2.86 11.15 -0.30
CA LEU A 38 2.03 11.84 0.69
C LEU A 38 2.74 13.04 1.33
N THR A 39 4.05 12.92 1.59
CA THR A 39 4.86 14.00 2.16
C THR A 39 5.01 15.16 1.16
N LEU A 40 5.31 14.85 -0.11
CA LEU A 40 5.43 15.86 -1.17
C LEU A 40 4.10 16.56 -1.45
N ALA A 41 3.01 15.81 -1.55
CA ALA A 41 1.67 16.35 -1.75
C ALA A 41 1.28 17.32 -0.63
N ASN A 42 1.58 16.96 0.63
CA ASN A 42 1.30 17.83 1.76
C ASN A 42 2.17 19.09 1.77
N LEU A 43 3.46 18.97 1.42
CA LEU A 43 4.37 20.12 1.36
C LEU A 43 3.96 21.12 0.29
N ASN A 44 3.52 20.62 -0.86
CA ASN A 44 3.22 21.43 -2.04
C ASN A 44 1.73 21.79 -2.18
N ASN A 45 0.85 21.29 -1.30
CA ASN A 45 -0.61 21.35 -1.45
C ASN A 45 -1.09 20.79 -2.81
N ASP A 46 -0.45 19.73 -3.28
CA ASP A 46 -0.69 19.13 -4.60
C ASP A 46 -1.71 18.00 -4.49
N THR A 47 -2.93 18.25 -4.96
CA THR A 47 -4.03 17.27 -4.91
C THR A 47 -3.92 16.20 -5.99
N GLU A 48 -3.24 16.46 -7.11
CA GLU A 48 -3.09 15.48 -8.20
C GLU A 48 -2.20 14.31 -7.76
N VAL A 49 -1.18 14.60 -6.95
CA VAL A 49 -0.37 13.56 -6.29
C VAL A 49 -1.21 12.72 -5.33
N LEU A 50 -2.18 13.32 -4.64
CA LEU A 50 -3.09 12.58 -3.76
C LEU A 50 -4.00 11.64 -4.55
N ASP A 51 -4.53 12.08 -5.69
CA ASP A 51 -5.36 11.25 -6.58
C ASP A 51 -4.57 10.04 -7.09
N SER A 52 -3.29 10.24 -7.41
CA SER A 52 -2.38 9.16 -7.80
C SER A 52 -2.15 8.16 -6.65
N VAL A 53 -1.93 8.65 -5.42
CA VAL A 53 -1.80 7.79 -4.22
C VAL A 53 -3.09 6.99 -3.97
N ILE A 54 -4.25 7.63 -4.08
CA ILE A 54 -5.56 6.99 -3.92
C ILE A 54 -5.74 5.87 -4.93
N THR A 55 -5.38 6.11 -6.19
CA THR A 55 -5.46 5.12 -7.27
C THR A 55 -4.64 3.88 -6.92
N VAL A 56 -3.36 4.06 -6.58
CA VAL A 56 -2.46 2.93 -6.26
C VAL A 56 -2.93 2.14 -5.04
N VAL A 57 -3.37 2.81 -3.98
CA VAL A 57 -3.85 2.12 -2.76
C VAL A 57 -5.17 1.38 -3.03
N THR A 58 -6.04 1.94 -3.89
CA THR A 58 -7.31 1.31 -4.27
C THR A 58 -7.08 0.04 -5.08
N ASP A 59 -6.20 0.10 -6.09
CA ASP A 59 -5.85 -1.05 -6.91
C ASP A 59 -5.23 -2.17 -6.06
N MET A 60 -4.31 -1.82 -5.15
CA MET A 60 -3.71 -2.77 -4.23
C MET A 60 -4.76 -3.43 -3.32
N ARG A 61 -5.72 -2.67 -2.80
CA ARG A 61 -6.84 -3.24 -2.03
C ARG A 61 -7.64 -4.22 -2.88
N GLY A 62 -7.86 -3.93 -4.15
CA GLY A 62 -8.48 -4.85 -5.11
C GLY A 62 -7.71 -6.16 -5.22
N THR A 63 -6.39 -6.10 -5.42
CA THR A 63 -5.51 -7.29 -5.47
C THR A 63 -5.59 -8.12 -4.19
N TRP A 64 -5.63 -7.49 -3.01
CA TRP A 64 -5.79 -8.21 -1.75
C TRP A 64 -7.14 -8.92 -1.64
N ILE A 65 -8.23 -8.25 -2.04
CA ILE A 65 -9.57 -8.86 -2.05
C ILE A 65 -9.59 -10.09 -2.96
N GLU A 66 -9.04 -9.98 -4.17
CA GLU A 66 -8.95 -11.11 -5.10
C GLU A 66 -8.11 -12.26 -4.54
N ALA A 67 -6.98 -11.96 -3.89
CA ALA A 67 -6.14 -12.97 -3.26
C ALA A 67 -6.88 -13.73 -2.16
N PHE A 68 -7.57 -13.00 -1.26
CA PHE A 68 -8.39 -13.60 -0.20
C PHE A 68 -9.56 -14.41 -0.75
N GLN A 69 -10.20 -13.97 -1.84
CA GLN A 69 -11.27 -14.72 -2.49
C GLN A 69 -10.76 -16.02 -3.11
N LYS A 70 -9.59 -16.00 -3.76
CA LYS A 70 -8.95 -17.21 -4.31
C LYS A 70 -8.57 -18.20 -3.21
N GLU A 71 -8.11 -17.72 -2.06
CA GLU A 71 -7.80 -18.56 -0.90
C GLU A 71 -9.07 -19.16 -0.26
N SER A 72 -10.14 -18.36 -0.14
CA SER A 72 -11.42 -18.79 0.46
C SER A 72 -12.25 -19.67 -0.48
N GLY A 73 -12.02 -19.58 -1.79
CA GLY A 73 -12.69 -20.39 -2.82
C GLY A 73 -12.14 -21.81 -3.01
N ALA A 74 -11.24 -22.27 -2.13
CA ALA A 74 -10.79 -23.66 -2.06
C ALA A 74 -11.63 -24.53 -1.10
N VAL A 75 -12.77 -24.02 -0.64
CA VAL A 75 -13.76 -24.77 0.13
C VAL A 75 -15.09 -24.75 -0.63
N ASP A 76 -15.15 -25.60 -1.66
CA ASP A 76 -16.26 -26.52 -1.97
C ASP A 76 -15.91 -27.36 -3.22
#